data_AF-A0A972FW63-F1
#
_entry.id   AF-A0A972FW63-F1
#
_cell.length_a   1.000
_cell.length_b   1.000
_cell.length_c   1.000
_cell.angle_alpha   90.00
_cell.angle_beta   90.00
_cell.angle_gamma   90.00
#
_symmetry.space_group_name_H-M   'P 1'
#
loop_
_entity.id
_entity.type
_entity.pdbx_description
1 polymer ?
#
loop_
_entity_poly.entity_id
_entity_poly.type
_entity_poly.pdbx_seq_one_letter_code
_entity_poly.pdbx_strand_id
1 'polypeptide(L)'
;MNKLLLAAALSSALLCGEASAFSQITHKRIVIDAVNYMKAHPQSTNFAKLQAMANAAGISVDELGERLGQGAYDVDDFEDTFICGAVSGDCVQAPLWGSAESIVKYTSYWHFQNHTQGPDAHGNDFGGYDYDKLTVWGTVDSMAATWLKGDHLDDGAGGQTGWFGAEDSEYNSYGITEAHYRQGSSSNYAMYKDFEKIPFQPIDNLGQYWYHQFWQQPTVQSLGFVFHTTDLLQPHHVWTTSDLNHSSWESWVRDYYDGEQLNDSELVTAALADFSPLDPQSPEIRPLLTQGGDFAYANGGQVLYSEDHAERRTVGRLVIPHAIAMVVLLLNHATNRF
;
A
#
# COMPACT_ATOMS: atom_id res chain seq x y z
N MET A 1 -39.97 29.04 3.34
CA MET A 1 -39.61 27.74 3.92
C MET A 1 -38.74 26.84 3.01
N ASN A 2 -38.35 27.26 1.79
CA ASN A 2 -37.57 26.43 0.85
C ASN A 2 -36.07 26.75 0.74
N LYS A 3 -35.50 27.63 1.59
CA LYS A 3 -34.06 27.97 1.54
C LYS A 3 -33.23 27.41 2.71
N LEU A 4 -33.88 26.95 3.78
CA LEU A 4 -33.19 26.36 4.95
C LEU A 4 -33.00 24.83 4.84
N LEU A 5 -33.74 24.16 3.96
CA LEU A 5 -33.60 22.71 3.76
C LEU A 5 -32.47 22.32 2.79
N LEU A 6 -32.03 23.23 1.90
CA LEU A 6 -30.84 22.98 1.07
C LEU A 6 -29.52 23.18 1.83
N ALA A 7 -29.49 24.02 2.86
CA ALA A 7 -28.27 24.27 3.63
C ALA A 7 -27.97 23.14 4.65
N ALA A 8 -29.00 22.45 5.14
CA ALA A 8 -28.86 21.32 6.07
C ALA A 8 -28.52 19.99 5.37
N ALA A 9 -28.85 19.84 4.08
CA ALA A 9 -28.50 18.67 3.28
C ALA A 9 -27.07 18.72 2.70
N LEU A 10 -26.46 19.91 2.60
CA LEU A 10 -25.06 20.04 2.16
C LEU A 10 -24.04 19.90 3.29
N SER A 11 -24.45 20.03 4.56
CA SER A 11 -23.55 19.99 5.72
C SER A 11 -23.45 18.60 6.37
N SER A 12 -24.23 17.62 5.91
CA SER A 12 -24.14 16.22 6.33
C SER A 12 -23.31 15.33 5.39
N ALA A 13 -22.80 15.87 4.28
CA ALA A 13 -21.91 15.18 3.34
C ALA A 13 -20.42 15.54 3.49
N LEU A 14 -20.05 16.31 4.53
CA LEU A 14 -18.69 16.80 4.79
C LEU A 14 -17.94 15.98 5.86
N LEU A 15 -18.39 14.76 6.14
CA LEU A 15 -17.70 13.81 7.04
C LEU A 15 -17.17 12.58 6.28
N CYS A 16 -16.82 12.75 5.00
CA CYS A 16 -16.15 11.69 4.25
C CYS A 16 -14.65 11.79 4.52
N GLY A 17 -14.11 10.82 5.26
CA GLY A 17 -12.68 10.67 5.50
C GLY A 17 -11.92 10.42 4.19
N GLU A 18 -10.67 10.85 4.17
CA GLU A 18 -9.74 10.61 3.07
C GLU A 18 -9.53 9.10 2.86
N ALA A 19 -9.64 8.65 1.61
CA ALA A 19 -9.41 7.27 1.18
C ALA A 19 -7.92 7.04 0.90
N SER A 20 -7.07 7.08 1.93
CA SER A 20 -5.76 6.40 1.85
C SER A 20 -6.00 4.89 1.83
N ALA A 21 -4.98 4.09 1.53
CA ALA A 21 -4.89 2.64 1.77
C ALA A 21 -5.31 2.20 3.18
N PHE A 22 -4.82 1.09 3.77
CA PHE A 22 -4.95 1.02 5.24
C PHE A 22 -4.49 2.36 5.80
N SER A 23 -5.39 3.12 6.46
CA SER A 23 -5.12 4.55 6.64
C SER A 23 -3.72 4.72 7.25
N GLN A 24 -2.93 5.73 6.89
CA GLN A 24 -1.53 5.85 7.31
C GLN A 24 -1.29 5.45 8.79
N ILE A 25 -2.23 5.81 9.67
CA ILE A 25 -2.20 5.44 11.10
C ILE A 25 -2.37 3.94 11.37
N THR A 26 -3.16 3.22 10.59
CA THR A 26 -3.31 1.75 10.62
C THR A 26 -1.99 1.06 10.27
N HIS A 27 -1.28 1.47 9.21
CA HIS A 27 0.07 0.94 8.91
C HIS A 27 1.00 1.08 10.11
N LYS A 28 1.06 2.30 10.65
CA LYS A 28 1.87 2.59 11.84
C LYS A 28 1.52 1.70 13.02
N ARG A 29 0.22 1.53 13.31
CA ARG A 29 -0.28 0.69 14.41
C ARG A 29 0.11 -0.78 14.23
N ILE A 30 -0.06 -1.34 13.02
CA ILE A 30 0.32 -2.73 12.71
C ILE A 30 1.80 -2.98 13.04
N VAL A 31 2.69 -2.04 12.67
CA VAL A 31 4.13 -2.17 12.95
C VAL A 31 4.44 -2.09 14.44
N ILE A 32 3.83 -1.14 15.16
CA ILE A 32 3.98 -1.02 16.61
C ILE A 32 3.51 -2.31 17.31
N ASP A 33 2.37 -2.87 16.88
CA ASP A 33 1.82 -4.10 17.42
C ASP A 33 2.71 -5.31 17.11
N ALA A 34 3.37 -5.36 15.95
CA ALA A 34 4.35 -6.40 15.65
C ALA A 34 5.56 -6.34 16.61
N VAL A 35 6.07 -5.15 16.91
CA VAL A 35 7.16 -4.96 17.88
C VAL A 35 6.70 -5.36 19.29
N ASN A 36 5.49 -4.97 19.69
CA ASN A 36 4.89 -5.37 20.96
C ASN A 36 4.66 -6.89 21.05
N TYR A 37 4.24 -7.51 19.96
CA TYR A 37 4.07 -8.96 19.87
C TYR A 37 5.41 -9.66 20.10
N MET A 38 6.47 -9.24 19.41
CA MET A 38 7.83 -9.78 19.61
C MET A 38 8.30 -9.61 21.07
N LYS A 39 8.04 -8.44 21.67
CA LYS A 39 8.34 -8.16 23.09
C LYS A 39 7.62 -9.09 24.05
N ALA A 40 6.35 -9.43 23.77
CA ALA A 40 5.57 -10.36 24.56
C ALA A 40 5.93 -11.84 24.30
N HIS A 41 6.52 -12.15 23.13
CA HIS A 41 6.86 -13.50 22.68
C HIS A 41 8.36 -13.65 22.36
N PRO A 42 9.26 -13.38 23.33
CA PRO A 42 10.69 -13.34 23.05
C PRO A 42 11.32 -14.72 22.79
N GLN A 43 10.60 -15.81 23.08
CA GLN A 43 11.09 -17.18 22.88
C GLN A 43 10.78 -17.74 21.48
N SER A 44 9.74 -17.22 20.81
CA SER A 44 9.34 -17.63 19.46
C SER A 44 9.70 -16.60 18.39
N THR A 45 10.28 -15.47 18.78
CA THR A 45 10.69 -14.39 17.87
C THR A 45 12.14 -13.98 18.14
N ASN A 46 12.72 -13.21 17.23
CA ASN A 46 14.06 -12.63 17.36
C ASN A 46 14.09 -11.35 18.22
N PHE A 47 13.22 -11.25 19.23
CA PHE A 47 13.12 -10.07 20.08
C PHE A 47 14.46 -9.65 20.71
N ALA A 48 15.29 -10.60 21.15
CA ALA A 48 16.60 -10.29 21.71
C ALA A 48 17.50 -9.53 20.71
N LYS A 49 17.43 -9.87 19.42
CA LYS A 49 18.17 -9.18 18.35
C LYS A 49 17.55 -7.82 18.03
N LEU A 50 16.22 -7.73 18.01
CA LEU A 50 15.51 -6.45 17.85
C LEU A 50 15.88 -5.48 18.98
N GLN A 51 15.94 -5.97 20.22
CA GLN A 51 16.36 -5.19 21.38
C GLN A 51 17.83 -4.79 21.30
N ALA A 52 18.72 -5.66 20.80
CA ALA A 52 20.11 -5.31 20.56
C ALA A 52 20.25 -4.19 19.51
N MET A 53 19.45 -4.23 18.44
CA MET A 53 19.39 -3.16 17.43
C MET A 53 18.96 -1.82 18.04
N ALA A 54 17.88 -1.81 18.82
CA ALA A 54 17.41 -0.60 19.51
C ALA A 54 18.50 -0.03 20.43
N ASN A 55 19.13 -0.89 21.24
CA ASN A 55 20.22 -0.50 22.14
C ASN A 55 21.43 0.07 21.39
N ALA A 56 21.82 -0.52 20.25
CA ALA A 56 22.90 -0.03 19.42
C ALA A 56 22.61 1.34 18.79
N ALA A 57 21.34 1.62 18.49
CA ALA A 57 20.86 2.92 18.02
C ALA A 57 20.64 3.93 19.16
N GLY A 58 20.83 3.53 20.44
CA GLY A 58 20.66 4.41 21.59
C GLY A 58 19.21 4.77 21.90
N ILE A 59 18.26 3.96 21.44
CA ILE A 59 16.81 4.16 21.63
C ILE A 59 16.18 2.97 22.36
N SER A 60 14.98 3.17 22.91
CA SER A 60 14.20 2.06 23.46
C SER A 60 13.57 1.22 22.34
N VAL A 61 13.15 -0.01 22.64
CA VAL A 61 12.43 -0.84 21.66
C VAL A 61 11.07 -0.25 21.30
N ASP A 62 10.41 0.41 22.25
CA ASP A 62 9.13 1.07 22.00
C ASP A 62 9.33 2.26 21.04
N GLU A 63 10.41 3.03 21.21
CA GLU A 63 10.80 4.10 20.27
C GLU A 63 11.24 3.56 18.90
N LEU A 64 11.90 2.40 18.85
CA LEU A 64 12.19 1.72 17.59
C LEU A 64 10.89 1.37 16.86
N GLY A 65 9.89 0.82 17.55
CA GLY A 65 8.57 0.53 16.99
C GLY A 65 7.88 1.77 16.42
N GLU A 66 7.91 2.88 17.15
CA GLU A 66 7.37 4.17 16.67
C GLU A 66 8.06 4.66 15.39
N ARG A 67 9.39 4.56 15.31
CA ARG A 67 10.15 4.99 14.13
C ARG A 67 9.93 4.08 12.92
N LEU A 68 9.85 2.77 13.13
CA LEU A 68 9.52 1.81 12.07
C LEU A 68 8.09 2.05 11.56
N GLY A 69 7.13 2.21 12.47
CA GLY A 69 5.74 2.50 12.12
C GLY A 69 5.58 3.86 11.44
N GLN A 70 6.38 4.87 11.82
CA GLN A 70 6.41 6.14 11.11
C GLN A 70 6.93 5.97 9.68
N GLY A 71 7.95 5.15 9.45
CA GLY A 71 8.38 4.84 8.09
C GLY A 71 7.24 4.23 7.26
N ALA A 72 6.48 3.28 7.81
CA ALA A 72 5.34 2.69 7.11
C ALA A 72 4.22 3.70 6.82
N TYR A 73 4.01 4.67 7.72
CA TYR A 73 3.09 5.79 7.55
C TYR A 73 3.51 6.71 6.39
N ASP A 74 4.81 7.03 6.32
CA ASP A 74 5.34 8.06 5.43
C ASP A 74 5.34 7.67 3.94
N VAL A 75 5.20 6.37 3.61
CA VAL A 75 5.18 5.90 2.20
C VAL A 75 4.00 6.49 1.42
N ASP A 76 2.86 6.70 2.07
CA ASP A 76 1.69 7.34 1.44
C ASP A 76 1.96 8.78 0.99
N ASP A 77 2.93 9.45 1.62
CA ASP A 77 3.33 10.84 1.35
C ASP A 77 4.57 10.93 0.44
N PHE A 78 4.98 9.84 -0.21
CA PHE A 78 6.10 9.88 -1.16
C PHE A 78 5.77 10.77 -2.36
N GLU A 79 6.66 11.72 -2.62
CA GLU A 79 6.60 12.65 -3.75
C GLU A 79 7.52 12.21 -4.89
N ASP A 80 7.51 10.91 -5.23
CA ASP A 80 8.52 10.34 -6.12
C ASP A 80 8.02 10.10 -7.54
N THR A 81 6.73 10.30 -7.78
CA THR A 81 6.17 10.00 -9.07
C THR A 81 4.94 10.93 -9.33
N PHE A 82 4.68 11.26 -10.60
CA PHE A 82 3.87 12.40 -11.08
C PHE A 82 3.24 12.05 -12.43
N ILE A 83 2.01 12.52 -12.68
CA ILE A 83 1.26 12.31 -13.92
C ILE A 83 1.08 13.64 -14.65
N CYS A 84 1.37 13.66 -15.95
CA CYS A 84 1.25 14.82 -16.81
C CYS A 84 -0.08 14.82 -17.56
N GLY A 85 -0.76 15.95 -17.52
CA GLY A 85 -2.06 16.13 -18.16
C GLY A 85 -1.97 16.05 -19.69
N ALA A 86 -2.85 15.26 -20.30
CA ALA A 86 -2.89 15.03 -21.74
C ALA A 86 -3.04 16.32 -22.54
N VAL A 87 -3.66 17.38 -22.00
CA VAL A 87 -3.92 18.63 -22.72
C VAL A 87 -2.96 19.74 -22.32
N SER A 88 -2.68 19.89 -21.03
CA SER A 88 -1.85 20.97 -20.49
C SER A 88 -0.36 20.67 -20.57
N GLY A 89 0.04 19.39 -20.54
CA GLY A 89 1.43 18.98 -20.32
C GLY A 89 1.92 19.17 -18.88
N ASP A 90 1.13 19.82 -18.03
CA ASP A 90 1.41 20.09 -16.61
C ASP A 90 1.41 18.79 -15.80
N CYS A 91 2.47 18.57 -15.02
CA CYS A 91 2.69 17.34 -14.26
C CYS A 91 2.44 17.57 -12.78
N VAL A 92 1.50 16.79 -12.23
CA VAL A 92 1.04 16.93 -10.85
C VAL A 92 0.99 15.57 -10.17
N GLN A 93 1.02 15.58 -8.84
CA GLN A 93 0.88 14.37 -8.04
C GLN A 93 -0.56 13.85 -8.06
N ALA A 94 -1.55 14.74 -7.96
CA ALA A 94 -2.96 14.39 -7.94
C ALA A 94 -3.73 15.16 -9.03
N PRO A 95 -3.95 14.57 -10.22
CA PRO A 95 -4.64 15.25 -11.32
C PRO A 95 -6.16 15.44 -11.13
N LEU A 96 -6.72 14.92 -10.03
CA LEU A 96 -8.14 15.06 -9.66
C LEU A 96 -8.32 16.00 -8.46
N TRP A 97 -9.14 17.05 -8.64
CA TRP A 97 -9.43 18.05 -7.61
C TRP A 97 -10.67 17.69 -6.77
N GLY A 98 -10.58 17.75 -5.44
CA GLY A 98 -11.74 17.63 -4.52
C GLY A 98 -11.89 16.25 -3.85
N SER A 99 -13.11 15.75 -3.64
CA SER A 99 -13.33 14.48 -2.89
C SER A 99 -12.74 13.23 -3.56
N ALA A 100 -12.39 13.31 -4.84
CA ALA A 100 -11.68 12.27 -5.57
C ALA A 100 -10.16 12.33 -5.38
N GLU A 101 -9.62 13.46 -4.90
CA GLU A 101 -8.19 13.68 -4.65
C GLU A 101 -7.64 12.69 -3.62
N SER A 102 -8.43 12.33 -2.61
CA SER A 102 -8.02 11.33 -1.62
C SER A 102 -7.94 9.91 -2.17
N ILE A 103 -8.79 9.57 -3.14
CA ILE A 103 -8.83 8.22 -3.76
C ILE A 103 -7.79 8.07 -4.87
N VAL A 104 -7.30 9.20 -5.39
CA VAL A 104 -6.37 9.28 -6.51
C VAL A 104 -5.15 10.10 -6.11
N LYS A 105 -4.69 9.90 -4.86
CA LYS A 105 -3.33 10.33 -4.51
C LYS A 105 -2.36 9.42 -5.27
N TYR A 106 -1.27 10.06 -5.67
CA TYR A 106 -0.25 9.53 -6.56
C TYR A 106 0.19 8.07 -6.25
N THR A 107 0.47 7.78 -4.98
CA THR A 107 0.96 6.48 -4.49
C THR A 107 -0.09 5.37 -4.56
N SER A 108 -1.37 5.72 -4.64
CA SER A 108 -2.48 4.75 -4.58
C SER A 108 -2.35 3.66 -5.64
N TYR A 109 -1.97 3.98 -6.89
CA TYR A 109 -1.83 2.97 -7.95
C TYR A 109 -0.68 1.97 -7.73
N TRP A 110 0.26 2.30 -6.84
CA TRP A 110 1.41 1.47 -6.48
C TRP A 110 1.18 0.61 -5.24
N HIS A 111 -0.04 0.65 -4.68
CA HIS A 111 -0.39 -0.11 -3.49
C HIS A 111 -0.94 -1.51 -3.77
N PHE A 112 -1.15 -1.82 -5.04
CA PHE A 112 -1.88 -3.00 -5.47
C PHE A 112 -0.97 -4.19 -5.78
N GLN A 113 -1.52 -5.39 -5.64
CA GLN A 113 -1.00 -6.62 -6.24
C GLN A 113 -2.20 -7.42 -6.76
N ASN A 114 -2.35 -7.55 -8.08
CA ASN A 114 -3.57 -8.03 -8.71
C ASN A 114 -3.69 -9.56 -8.70
N HIS A 115 -4.25 -10.08 -7.61
CA HIS A 115 -4.54 -11.51 -7.42
C HIS A 115 -5.66 -12.05 -8.32
N THR A 116 -6.34 -11.19 -9.08
CA THR A 116 -7.45 -11.60 -9.95
C THR A 116 -7.01 -12.05 -11.34
N GLN A 117 -5.79 -11.69 -11.77
CA GLN A 117 -5.26 -11.98 -13.10
C GLN A 117 -3.85 -12.60 -13.11
N GLY A 118 -3.10 -12.56 -12.00
CA GLY A 118 -1.75 -13.12 -11.95
C GLY A 118 -0.75 -12.31 -12.79
N PRO A 119 0.06 -12.93 -13.66
CA PRO A 119 1.18 -12.25 -14.31
C PRO A 119 0.81 -11.03 -15.17
N ASP A 120 1.75 -10.08 -15.25
CA ASP A 120 1.53 -8.79 -15.90
C ASP A 120 2.35 -8.55 -17.17
N ALA A 121 2.18 -7.36 -17.75
CA ALA A 121 2.90 -6.93 -18.95
C ALA A 121 4.40 -6.71 -18.70
N HIS A 122 4.82 -6.56 -17.44
CA HIS A 122 6.22 -6.39 -17.05
C HIS A 122 6.96 -7.72 -16.90
N GLY A 123 6.22 -8.82 -16.72
CA GLY A 123 6.75 -10.14 -16.41
C GLY A 123 6.86 -10.40 -14.90
N ASN A 124 6.14 -9.64 -14.07
CA ASN A 124 5.95 -9.96 -12.66
C ASN A 124 4.99 -11.16 -12.52
N ASP A 125 5.09 -11.91 -11.42
CA ASP A 125 4.16 -13.01 -11.11
C ASP A 125 2.73 -12.49 -10.85
N PHE A 126 2.62 -11.27 -10.31
CA PHE A 126 1.38 -10.50 -10.15
C PHE A 126 1.60 -9.06 -10.62
N GLY A 127 0.61 -8.47 -11.29
CA GLY A 127 0.63 -7.05 -11.65
C GLY A 127 0.23 -6.10 -10.53
N GLY A 128 0.44 -4.80 -10.69
CA GLY A 128 -0.20 -3.79 -9.87
C GLY A 128 -1.60 -3.44 -10.38
N TYR A 129 -2.00 -2.19 -10.20
CA TYR A 129 -3.24 -1.67 -10.78
C TYR A 129 -3.14 -1.63 -12.31
N ASP A 130 -4.17 -2.10 -13.01
CA ASP A 130 -4.23 -2.13 -14.48
C ASP A 130 -5.70 -2.12 -14.90
N TYR A 131 -6.14 -1.02 -15.51
CA TYR A 131 -7.52 -0.82 -15.95
C TYR A 131 -8.00 -1.92 -16.91
N ASP A 132 -7.14 -2.43 -17.81
CA ASP A 132 -7.50 -3.47 -18.76
C ASP A 132 -7.73 -4.84 -18.07
N LYS A 133 -7.32 -4.96 -16.80
CA LYS A 133 -7.32 -6.20 -16.01
C LYS A 133 -8.18 -6.15 -14.75
N LEU A 134 -8.89 -5.05 -14.49
CA LEU A 134 -9.82 -4.98 -13.36
C LEU A 134 -10.96 -5.98 -13.58
N THR A 135 -11.09 -6.94 -12.67
CA THR A 135 -12.22 -7.89 -12.66
C THR A 135 -13.41 -7.36 -11.89
N VAL A 136 -13.20 -6.28 -11.13
CA VAL A 136 -14.16 -5.64 -10.28
C VAL A 136 -14.08 -4.13 -10.53
N TRP A 137 -15.03 -3.61 -11.33
CA TRP A 137 -15.06 -2.19 -11.70
C TRP A 137 -15.94 -1.38 -10.76
N GLY A 138 -15.37 -0.30 -10.24
CA GLY A 138 -16.05 0.77 -9.53
C GLY A 138 -16.45 1.96 -10.41
N THR A 139 -17.32 2.80 -9.84
CA THR A 139 -17.61 4.14 -10.35
C THR A 139 -16.39 5.04 -10.27
N VAL A 140 -15.60 4.94 -9.19
CA VAL A 140 -14.33 5.66 -9.03
C VAL A 140 -13.36 5.28 -10.15
N ASP A 141 -13.15 3.98 -10.37
CA ASP A 141 -12.25 3.48 -11.40
C ASP A 141 -12.66 4.00 -12.80
N SER A 142 -13.96 3.94 -13.09
CA SER A 142 -14.54 4.46 -14.35
C SER A 142 -14.34 5.97 -14.51
N MET A 143 -14.49 6.72 -13.43
CA MET A 143 -14.32 8.18 -13.43
C MET A 143 -12.85 8.56 -13.65
N ALA A 144 -11.91 7.91 -12.95
CA ALA A 144 -10.48 8.15 -13.09
C ALA A 144 -10.00 7.85 -14.51
N ALA A 145 -10.32 6.66 -15.05
CA ALA A 145 -9.97 6.30 -16.43
C ALA A 145 -10.57 7.24 -17.50
N THR A 146 -11.74 7.82 -17.21
CA THR A 146 -12.38 8.79 -18.13
C THR A 146 -11.76 10.17 -18.02
N TRP A 147 -11.46 10.64 -16.80
CA TRP A 147 -10.95 11.98 -16.54
C TRP A 147 -9.49 12.13 -16.95
N LEU A 148 -8.68 11.12 -16.64
CA LEU A 148 -7.23 11.08 -16.87
C LEU A 148 -6.87 10.50 -18.24
N LYS A 149 -7.83 10.49 -19.17
CA LYS A 149 -7.67 9.82 -20.46
C LYS A 149 -6.54 10.44 -21.28
N GLY A 150 -5.54 9.62 -21.60
CA GLY A 150 -4.35 10.04 -22.33
C GLY A 150 -3.36 10.87 -21.51
N ASP A 151 -3.59 11.04 -20.21
CA ASP A 151 -2.55 11.51 -19.29
C ASP A 151 -1.43 10.47 -19.25
N HIS A 152 -0.22 10.85 -18.89
CA HIS A 152 0.94 9.98 -18.96
C HIS A 152 1.84 10.11 -17.75
N LEU A 153 2.58 9.06 -17.43
CA LEU A 153 3.61 9.13 -16.40
C LEU A 153 4.69 10.10 -16.86
N ASP A 154 5.11 11.00 -15.97
CA ASP A 154 6.17 11.95 -16.29
C ASP A 154 7.51 11.22 -16.57
N ASP A 155 8.13 11.48 -17.71
CA ASP A 155 9.46 10.97 -18.08
C ASP A 155 10.54 12.05 -18.10
N GLY A 156 10.22 13.21 -17.54
CA GLY A 156 11.11 14.33 -17.31
C GLY A 156 11.41 15.17 -18.53
N ALA A 157 12.23 16.20 -18.31
CA ALA A 157 12.43 17.28 -19.27
C ALA A 157 12.83 16.78 -20.67
N GLY A 158 12.03 17.16 -21.67
CA GLY A 158 12.20 16.76 -23.08
C GLY A 158 11.62 15.38 -23.41
N GLY A 159 10.83 14.82 -22.51
CA GLY A 159 10.11 13.56 -22.64
C GLY A 159 8.80 13.68 -23.44
N GLN A 160 7.79 12.92 -23.03
CA GLN A 160 6.48 12.85 -23.66
C GLN A 160 5.71 14.15 -23.48
N THR A 161 5.35 14.77 -24.60
CA THR A 161 4.50 15.96 -24.61
C THR A 161 3.02 15.59 -24.54
N GLY A 162 2.22 16.44 -23.91
CA GLY A 162 0.77 16.44 -24.08
C GLY A 162 0.34 16.70 -25.53
N TRP A 163 -0.97 16.61 -25.75
CA TRP A 163 -1.63 16.94 -26.98
C TRP A 163 -1.29 18.38 -27.40
N PHE A 164 -1.17 18.58 -28.71
CA PHE A 164 -0.74 19.85 -29.31
C PHE A 164 0.71 20.25 -29.01
N GLY A 165 1.52 19.35 -28.44
CA GLY A 165 2.94 19.59 -28.16
C GLY A 165 3.19 20.42 -26.91
N ALA A 166 2.23 20.45 -25.98
CA ALA A 166 2.43 21.05 -24.67
C ALA A 166 3.42 20.19 -23.86
N GLU A 167 4.45 20.80 -23.30
CA GLU A 167 5.47 20.12 -22.50
C GLU A 167 5.76 21.01 -21.29
N ASP A 168 5.59 20.44 -20.11
CA ASP A 168 5.85 21.08 -18.82
C ASP A 168 6.32 20.00 -17.82
N SER A 169 7.06 19.02 -18.33
CA SER A 169 7.61 17.91 -17.54
C SER A 169 8.74 18.39 -16.65
N GLU A 170 8.46 18.49 -15.35
CA GLU A 170 9.41 18.99 -14.36
C GLU A 170 10.16 17.89 -13.58
N TYR A 171 9.63 16.67 -13.52
CA TYR A 171 10.14 15.61 -12.65
C TYR A 171 10.82 14.47 -13.44
N ASN A 172 10.78 13.23 -12.96
CA ASN A 172 11.24 12.04 -13.68
C ASN A 172 10.67 10.75 -13.05
N SER A 173 9.35 10.70 -13.04
CA SER A 173 8.53 9.65 -12.43
C SER A 173 8.80 8.26 -13.02
N TYR A 174 8.89 8.17 -14.34
CA TYR A 174 9.26 6.95 -15.04
C TYR A 174 10.67 6.50 -14.70
N GLY A 175 11.66 7.41 -14.68
CA GLY A 175 13.03 7.08 -14.33
C GLY A 175 13.16 6.56 -12.90
N ILE A 176 12.40 7.13 -11.96
CA ILE A 176 12.34 6.66 -10.56
C ILE A 176 11.71 5.27 -10.49
N THR A 177 10.57 5.07 -11.14
CA THR A 177 9.91 3.76 -11.27
C THR A 177 10.88 2.70 -11.80
N GLU A 178 11.59 3.00 -12.89
CA GLU A 178 12.54 2.07 -13.51
C GLU A 178 13.75 1.76 -12.63
N ALA A 179 14.21 2.74 -11.85
CA ALA A 179 15.36 2.59 -10.97
C ALA A 179 15.01 1.83 -9.68
N HIS A 180 13.83 2.10 -9.12
CA HIS A 180 13.46 1.63 -7.79
C HIS A 180 12.45 0.48 -7.84
N TYR A 181 11.43 0.51 -8.70
CA TYR A 181 10.28 -0.41 -8.62
C TYR A 181 10.24 -1.47 -9.73
N ARG A 182 11.20 -1.48 -10.67
CA ARG A 182 11.37 -2.59 -11.62
C ARG A 182 12.24 -3.70 -11.02
N GLN A 183 11.64 -4.62 -10.25
CA GLN A 183 12.36 -5.68 -9.54
C GLN A 183 12.37 -7.01 -10.31
N GLY A 184 13.41 -7.23 -11.12
CA GLY A 184 13.56 -8.47 -11.89
C GLY A 184 12.62 -8.57 -13.11
N SER A 185 11.88 -7.50 -13.41
CA SER A 185 10.95 -7.38 -14.52
C SER A 185 11.47 -6.44 -15.62
N SER A 186 10.66 -6.23 -16.66
CA SER A 186 10.96 -5.34 -17.78
C SER A 186 9.86 -4.28 -17.95
N SER A 187 10.25 -3.06 -18.30
CA SER A 187 9.31 -2.03 -18.71
C SER A 187 9.89 -1.22 -19.85
N ASN A 188 9.00 -0.51 -20.55
CA ASN A 188 9.38 0.55 -21.45
C ASN A 188 8.34 1.67 -21.33
N TYR A 189 8.74 2.88 -21.68
CA TYR A 189 7.88 4.05 -21.49
C TYR A 189 6.53 3.96 -22.22
N ALA A 190 6.43 3.22 -23.33
CA ALA A 190 5.15 3.09 -24.04
C ALA A 190 4.05 2.40 -23.20
N MET A 191 4.42 1.66 -22.15
CA MET A 191 3.47 1.12 -21.16
C MET A 191 2.85 2.21 -20.29
N TYR A 192 3.51 3.36 -20.13
CA TYR A 192 3.12 4.44 -19.21
C TYR A 192 2.54 5.68 -19.92
N LYS A 193 2.30 5.56 -21.24
CA LYS A 193 1.95 6.68 -22.12
C LYS A 193 0.47 7.08 -22.08
N ASP A 194 -0.41 6.15 -21.74
CA ASP A 194 -1.84 6.41 -21.65
C ASP A 194 -2.31 5.88 -20.29
N PHE A 195 -2.68 6.77 -19.37
CA PHE A 195 -3.05 6.48 -17.99
C PHE A 195 -4.07 5.34 -17.88
N GLU A 196 -5.10 5.37 -18.74
CA GLU A 196 -6.16 4.36 -18.75
C GLU A 196 -5.71 2.97 -19.23
N LYS A 197 -4.42 2.80 -19.57
CA LYS A 197 -3.81 1.55 -20.05
C LYS A 197 -2.52 1.22 -19.31
N ILE A 198 -2.16 1.97 -18.26
CA ILE A 198 -0.91 1.73 -17.54
C ILE A 198 -1.01 0.42 -16.77
N PRO A 199 -0.10 -0.54 -17.00
CA PRO A 199 0.18 -1.57 -16.03
C PRO A 199 1.10 -0.97 -14.97
N PHE A 200 0.59 -0.69 -13.78
CA PHE A 200 1.44 -0.23 -12.67
C PHE A 200 2.25 -1.41 -12.11
N GLN A 201 3.47 -1.16 -11.60
CA GLN A 201 4.20 -2.23 -10.91
C GLN A 201 3.50 -2.55 -9.58
N PRO A 202 3.57 -3.80 -9.13
CA PRO A 202 2.96 -4.20 -7.87
C PRO A 202 3.72 -3.68 -6.65
N ILE A 203 3.00 -3.52 -5.52
CA ILE A 203 3.55 -3.01 -4.24
C ILE A 203 4.68 -3.86 -3.67
N ASP A 204 4.72 -5.16 -3.97
CA ASP A 204 5.80 -6.04 -3.52
C ASP A 204 7.14 -5.68 -4.17
N ASN A 205 7.16 -5.02 -5.33
CA ASN A 205 8.38 -4.44 -5.89
C ASN A 205 8.89 -3.22 -5.08
N LEU A 206 7.99 -2.37 -4.56
CA LEU A 206 8.35 -1.31 -3.62
C LEU A 206 8.93 -1.90 -2.32
N GLY A 207 8.26 -2.90 -1.77
CA GLY A 207 8.73 -3.65 -0.60
C GLY A 207 10.12 -4.22 -0.82
N GLN A 208 10.33 -4.91 -1.94
CA GLN A 208 11.60 -5.54 -2.27
C GLN A 208 12.72 -4.52 -2.47
N TYR A 209 12.43 -3.37 -3.08
CA TYR A 209 13.41 -2.28 -3.24
C TYR A 209 13.91 -1.76 -1.89
N TRP A 210 13.00 -1.36 -1.01
CA TRP A 210 13.37 -0.82 0.30
C TRP A 210 14.01 -1.87 1.19
N TYR A 211 13.63 -3.14 1.03
CA TYR A 211 14.29 -4.24 1.71
C TYR A 211 15.70 -4.46 1.20
N HIS A 212 15.95 -4.33 -0.11
CA HIS A 212 17.31 -4.31 -0.67
C HIS A 212 18.14 -3.14 -0.13
N GLN A 213 17.57 -1.93 -0.04
CA GLN A 213 18.25 -0.77 0.55
C GLN A 213 18.66 -1.06 2.00
N PHE A 214 17.73 -1.58 2.80
CA PHE A 214 18.00 -2.02 4.17
C PHE A 214 19.07 -3.12 4.22
N TRP A 215 19.00 -4.12 3.34
CA TRP A 215 19.92 -5.25 3.34
C TRP A 215 21.37 -4.84 3.04
N GLN A 216 21.54 -3.84 2.17
CA GLN A 216 22.84 -3.28 1.82
C GLN A 216 23.36 -2.32 2.89
N GLN A 217 22.50 -1.43 3.38
CA GLN A 217 22.81 -0.45 4.41
C GLN A 217 21.65 -0.35 5.41
N PRO A 218 21.72 -1.10 6.53
CA PRO A 218 20.61 -1.19 7.45
C PRO A 218 20.26 0.15 8.10
N THR A 219 19.05 0.64 7.84
CA THR A 219 18.47 1.81 8.53
C THR A 219 17.04 1.49 9.00
N VAL A 220 16.63 2.14 10.10
CA VAL A 220 15.25 2.03 10.62
C VAL A 220 14.25 2.55 9.58
N GLN A 221 14.60 3.64 8.88
CA GLN A 221 13.71 4.26 7.90
C GLN A 221 13.46 3.33 6.69
N SER A 222 14.51 2.80 6.06
CA SER A 222 14.35 1.88 4.92
C SER A 222 13.55 0.65 5.30
N LEU A 223 13.72 0.11 6.52
CA LEU A 223 12.93 -1.02 6.99
C LEU A 223 11.47 -0.63 7.28
N GLY A 224 11.22 0.57 7.81
CA GLY A 224 9.87 1.10 8.00
C GLY A 224 9.10 1.21 6.69
N PHE A 225 9.74 1.69 5.61
CA PHE A 225 9.12 1.75 4.27
C PHE A 225 8.68 0.39 3.75
N VAL A 226 9.43 -0.68 4.06
CA VAL A 226 9.04 -2.05 3.69
C VAL A 226 7.71 -2.44 4.32
N PHE A 227 7.44 -2.01 5.55
CA PHE A 227 6.24 -2.43 6.28
C PHE A 227 4.94 -1.78 5.78
N HIS A 228 5.03 -0.80 4.89
CA HIS A 228 3.86 -0.32 4.16
C HIS A 228 3.21 -1.43 3.30
N THR A 229 3.98 -2.45 2.90
CA THR A 229 3.47 -3.64 2.18
C THR A 229 2.38 -4.43 2.90
N THR A 230 2.05 -4.11 4.16
CA THR A 230 0.85 -4.62 4.83
C THR A 230 -0.45 -4.27 4.09
N ASP A 231 -0.39 -3.37 3.13
CA ASP A 231 -1.46 -3.15 2.15
C ASP A 231 -1.85 -4.39 1.36
N LEU A 232 -0.98 -5.39 1.24
CA LEU A 232 -1.37 -6.69 0.70
C LEU A 232 -2.42 -7.41 1.56
N LEU A 233 -2.63 -6.97 2.81
CA LEU A 233 -3.69 -7.44 3.69
C LEU A 233 -4.90 -6.49 3.71
N GLN A 234 -4.89 -5.46 2.88
CA GLN A 234 -6.03 -4.63 2.54
C GLN A 234 -6.77 -5.34 1.37
N PRO A 235 -8.02 -5.82 1.53
CA PRO A 235 -8.66 -6.63 0.49
C PRO A 235 -8.84 -5.94 -0.87
N HIS A 236 -9.19 -4.65 -0.89
CA HIS A 236 -9.32 -3.88 -2.13
C HIS A 236 -8.02 -3.81 -2.93
N HIS A 237 -6.87 -3.85 -2.25
CA HIS A 237 -5.55 -3.76 -2.88
C HIS A 237 -5.13 -5.05 -3.60
N VAL A 238 -5.71 -6.19 -3.20
CA VAL A 238 -5.46 -7.48 -3.87
C VAL A 238 -6.56 -7.85 -4.86
N TRP A 239 -7.78 -7.38 -4.61
CA TRP A 239 -8.89 -7.44 -5.56
C TRP A 239 -8.83 -6.34 -6.63
N THR A 240 -7.87 -5.41 -6.51
CA THR A 240 -7.59 -4.31 -7.44
C THR A 240 -8.81 -3.46 -7.77
N THR A 241 -9.33 -2.75 -6.77
CA THR A 241 -10.38 -1.75 -6.97
C THR A 241 -10.19 -0.58 -6.01
N SER A 242 -10.46 0.64 -6.46
CA SER A 242 -10.45 1.85 -5.63
C SER A 242 -11.86 2.25 -5.14
N ASP A 243 -12.85 1.38 -5.34
CA ASP A 243 -14.26 1.60 -5.01
C ASP A 243 -14.78 0.47 -4.10
N LEU A 244 -16.09 0.21 -4.08
CA LEU A 244 -16.69 -0.93 -3.39
C LEU A 244 -16.40 -0.90 -1.90
N ASN A 245 -16.78 0.19 -1.25
CA ASN A 245 -16.58 0.43 0.18
C ASN A 245 -15.11 0.51 0.62
N HIS A 246 -14.14 0.76 -0.27
CA HIS A 246 -12.72 0.88 0.05
C HIS A 246 -12.45 1.79 1.26
N SER A 247 -12.76 3.08 1.13
CA SER A 247 -12.55 4.06 2.21
C SER A 247 -13.40 3.82 3.46
N SER A 248 -14.60 3.24 3.27
CA SER A 248 -15.52 2.86 4.35
C SER A 248 -14.96 1.70 5.17
N TRP A 249 -14.32 0.73 4.51
CA TRP A 249 -13.66 -0.41 5.14
C TRP A 249 -12.43 0.05 5.95
N GLU A 250 -11.58 0.89 5.39
CA GLU A 250 -10.38 1.37 6.10
C GLU A 250 -10.72 2.26 7.28
N SER A 251 -11.74 3.11 7.12
CA SER A 251 -12.30 3.89 8.22
C SER A 251 -12.85 2.98 9.31
N TRP A 252 -13.56 1.91 8.94
CA TRP A 252 -14.04 0.93 9.91
C TRP A 252 -12.88 0.24 10.65
N VAL A 253 -11.84 -0.20 9.93
CA VAL A 253 -10.67 -0.82 10.57
C VAL A 253 -10.02 0.15 11.55
N ARG A 254 -9.80 1.40 11.16
CA ARG A 254 -9.23 2.44 12.03
C ARG A 254 -10.08 2.64 13.29
N ASP A 255 -11.40 2.78 13.11
CA ASP A 255 -12.31 3.16 14.19
C ASP A 255 -12.59 1.99 15.15
N TYR A 256 -12.54 0.74 14.65
CA TYR A 256 -12.83 -0.48 15.41
C TYR A 256 -11.59 -1.29 15.78
N TYR A 257 -10.38 -0.82 15.45
CA TYR A 257 -9.11 -1.54 15.69
C TYR A 257 -9.00 -2.07 17.13
N ASP A 258 -9.18 -1.18 18.11
CA ASP A 258 -9.08 -1.51 19.53
C ASP A 258 -10.35 -2.17 20.06
N GLY A 259 -11.52 -1.71 19.59
CA GLY A 259 -12.83 -2.19 20.04
C GLY A 259 -13.10 -3.65 19.67
N GLU A 260 -12.61 -4.08 18.51
CA GLU A 260 -12.74 -5.46 18.01
C GLU A 260 -11.49 -6.31 18.25
N GLN A 261 -10.50 -5.75 18.97
CA GLN A 261 -9.26 -6.43 19.33
C GLN A 261 -8.58 -7.02 18.09
N LEU A 262 -8.43 -6.21 17.05
CA LEU A 262 -7.87 -6.65 15.77
C LEU A 262 -6.39 -7.03 15.88
N ASN A 263 -5.71 -6.55 16.93
CA ASN A 263 -4.33 -6.91 17.29
C ASN A 263 -4.22 -8.01 18.36
N ASP A 264 -5.28 -8.82 18.55
CA ASP A 264 -5.27 -9.91 19.52
C ASP A 264 -4.07 -10.85 19.31
N SER A 265 -3.30 -11.06 20.38
CA SER A 265 -2.05 -11.80 20.31
C SER A 265 -2.21 -13.29 20.00
N GLU A 266 -3.34 -13.90 20.35
CA GLU A 266 -3.61 -15.31 19.99
C GLU A 266 -3.90 -15.40 18.49
N LEU A 267 -4.62 -14.44 17.93
CA LEU A 267 -4.85 -14.36 16.49
C LEU A 267 -3.55 -14.12 15.71
N VAL A 268 -2.67 -13.24 16.19
CA VAL A 268 -1.35 -13.02 15.55
C VAL A 268 -0.52 -14.31 15.59
N THR A 269 -0.56 -15.03 16.71
CA THR A 269 0.14 -16.33 16.85
C THR A 269 -0.40 -17.37 15.86
N ALA A 270 -1.72 -17.43 15.67
CA ALA A 270 -2.33 -18.31 14.68
C ALA A 270 -1.92 -17.91 13.26
N ALA A 271 -1.98 -16.62 12.93
CA ALA A 271 -1.62 -16.09 11.61
C ALA A 271 -0.16 -16.35 11.24
N LEU A 272 0.78 -16.34 12.20
CA LEU A 272 2.17 -16.71 11.94
C LEU A 272 2.35 -18.12 11.37
N ALA A 273 1.44 -19.04 11.67
CA ALA A 273 1.51 -20.42 11.19
C ALA A 273 1.05 -20.58 9.73
N ASP A 274 0.34 -19.58 9.19
CA ASP A 274 -0.17 -19.59 7.81
C ASP A 274 0.90 -19.15 6.80
N PHE A 275 2.01 -18.57 7.27
CA PHE A 275 3.14 -18.15 6.45
C PHE A 275 4.29 -19.16 6.45
N SER A 276 4.86 -19.38 5.27
CA SER A 276 6.14 -20.07 5.10
C SER A 276 7.30 -19.15 5.45
N PRO A 277 8.33 -19.61 6.20
CA PRO A 277 9.49 -18.80 6.53
C PRO A 277 10.29 -18.35 5.31
N LEU A 278 10.83 -17.12 5.38
CA LEU A 278 11.82 -16.61 4.44
C LEU A 278 13.16 -17.36 4.57
N ASP A 279 13.89 -17.51 3.46
CA ASP A 279 15.26 -18.01 3.47
C ASP A 279 16.16 -17.00 4.22
N PRO A 280 16.77 -17.38 5.37
CA PRO A 280 17.56 -16.46 6.19
C PRO A 280 18.80 -15.86 5.51
N GLN A 281 19.20 -16.36 4.33
CA GLN A 281 20.36 -15.86 3.58
C GLN A 281 19.97 -15.10 2.31
N SER A 282 18.68 -15.01 1.99
CA SER A 282 18.19 -14.33 0.79
C SER A 282 17.57 -12.98 1.14
N PRO A 283 17.89 -11.89 0.43
CA PRO A 283 17.15 -10.65 0.58
C PRO A 283 15.78 -10.65 -0.11
N GLU A 284 15.39 -11.74 -0.79
CA GLU A 284 14.12 -11.84 -1.51
C GLU A 284 12.95 -12.06 -0.54
N ILE A 285 12.08 -11.06 -0.42
CA ILE A 285 10.94 -11.05 0.49
C ILE A 285 9.58 -11.17 -0.21
N ARG A 286 9.51 -11.01 -1.54
CA ARG A 286 8.24 -11.08 -2.28
C ARG A 286 7.48 -12.39 -2.06
N PRO A 287 8.12 -13.58 -1.93
CA PRO A 287 7.37 -14.79 -1.60
C PRO A 287 6.56 -14.72 -0.31
N LEU A 288 7.01 -13.97 0.71
CA LEU A 288 6.23 -13.74 1.93
C LEU A 288 5.09 -12.74 1.66
N LEU A 289 5.38 -11.67 0.92
CA LEU A 289 4.40 -10.64 0.54
C LEU A 289 3.24 -11.25 -0.28
N THR A 290 3.56 -12.08 -1.28
CA THR A 290 2.58 -12.81 -2.09
C THR A 290 1.68 -13.70 -1.23
N GLN A 291 2.21 -14.40 -0.22
CA GLN A 291 1.39 -15.19 0.70
C GLN A 291 0.40 -14.33 1.49
N GLY A 292 0.80 -13.10 1.85
CA GLY A 292 -0.11 -12.13 2.49
C GLY A 292 -1.24 -11.73 1.54
N GLY A 293 -0.89 -11.44 0.29
CA GLY A 293 -1.86 -11.13 -0.74
C GLY A 293 -2.83 -12.28 -1.05
N ASP A 294 -2.30 -13.51 -1.18
CA ASP A 294 -3.09 -14.73 -1.38
C ASP A 294 -4.12 -14.90 -0.25
N PHE A 295 -3.69 -14.67 0.99
CA PHE A 295 -4.54 -14.76 2.16
C PHE A 295 -5.68 -13.73 2.13
N ALA A 296 -5.38 -12.46 1.88
CA ALA A 296 -6.39 -11.40 1.80
C ALA A 296 -7.33 -11.59 0.61
N TYR A 297 -6.83 -12.09 -0.52
CA TYR A 297 -7.67 -12.40 -1.67
C TYR A 297 -8.67 -13.51 -1.32
N ALA A 298 -8.21 -14.59 -0.68
CA ALA A 298 -9.06 -15.72 -0.30
C ALA A 298 -10.09 -15.39 0.81
N ASN A 299 -9.79 -14.45 1.71
CA ASN A 299 -10.57 -14.23 2.93
C ASN A 299 -11.22 -12.84 3.02
N GLY A 300 -10.80 -11.88 2.19
CA GLY A 300 -11.15 -10.47 2.34
C GLY A 300 -12.31 -9.99 1.48
N GLY A 301 -12.70 -10.74 0.43
CA GLY A 301 -13.64 -10.28 -0.60
C GLY A 301 -15.00 -9.78 -0.08
N GLN A 302 -15.42 -10.21 1.12
CA GLN A 302 -16.69 -9.80 1.72
C GLN A 302 -16.80 -8.29 1.99
N VAL A 303 -15.69 -7.61 2.32
CA VAL A 303 -15.74 -6.18 2.68
C VAL A 303 -15.94 -5.27 1.47
N LEU A 304 -15.77 -5.80 0.26
CA LEU A 304 -16.03 -5.06 -0.98
C LEU A 304 -17.53 -4.75 -1.13
N TYR A 305 -18.43 -5.57 -0.61
CA TYR A 305 -19.88 -5.40 -0.82
C TYR A 305 -20.68 -5.26 0.48
N SER A 306 -20.03 -5.37 1.64
CA SER A 306 -20.70 -5.30 2.94
C SER A 306 -20.18 -4.19 3.84
N GLU A 307 -21.12 -3.42 4.38
CA GLU A 307 -20.88 -2.49 5.49
C GLU A 307 -21.36 -3.04 6.84
N ASP A 308 -21.85 -4.28 6.88
CA ASP A 308 -22.30 -4.89 8.13
C ASP A 308 -21.13 -5.06 9.10
N HIS A 309 -21.33 -4.59 10.34
CA HIS A 309 -20.28 -4.59 11.34
C HIS A 309 -19.81 -6.00 11.72
N ALA A 310 -20.70 -6.99 11.81
CA ALA A 310 -20.32 -8.35 12.19
C ALA A 310 -19.52 -9.05 11.07
N GLU A 311 -19.87 -8.78 9.83
CA GLU A 311 -19.14 -9.25 8.65
C GLU A 311 -17.76 -8.60 8.55
N ARG A 312 -17.68 -7.28 8.69
CA ARG A 312 -16.42 -6.52 8.74
C ARG A 312 -15.52 -6.97 9.88
N ARG A 313 -16.08 -7.22 11.07
CA ARG A 313 -15.34 -7.81 12.19
C ARG A 313 -14.77 -9.17 11.86
N THR A 314 -15.52 -10.02 11.17
CA THR A 314 -15.04 -11.34 10.78
C THR A 314 -13.82 -11.22 9.89
N VAL A 315 -13.87 -10.37 8.86
CA VAL A 315 -12.72 -10.15 7.96
C VAL A 315 -11.57 -9.43 8.68
N GLY A 316 -11.85 -8.41 9.49
CA GLY A 316 -10.83 -7.63 10.21
C GLY A 316 -10.00 -8.49 11.17
N ARG A 317 -10.66 -9.45 11.85
CA ARG A 317 -10.00 -10.44 12.72
C ARG A 317 -9.23 -11.52 11.96
N LEU A 318 -9.28 -11.52 10.63
CA LEU A 318 -8.40 -12.32 9.79
C LEU A 318 -7.23 -11.46 9.30
N VAL A 319 -7.52 -10.38 8.57
CA VAL A 319 -6.48 -9.67 7.82
C VAL A 319 -5.53 -8.83 8.68
N ILE A 320 -5.99 -8.23 9.78
CA ILE A 320 -5.10 -7.42 10.64
C ILE A 320 -4.09 -8.27 11.41
N PRO A 321 -4.47 -9.39 12.06
CA PRO A 321 -3.50 -10.29 12.64
C PRO A 321 -2.48 -10.83 11.63
N HIS A 322 -2.89 -11.09 10.38
CA HIS A 322 -1.99 -11.50 9.30
C HIS A 322 -1.04 -10.40 8.87
N ALA A 323 -1.50 -9.14 8.84
CA ALA A 323 -0.63 -7.99 8.58
C ALA A 323 0.45 -7.85 9.66
N ILE A 324 0.06 -7.97 10.95
CA ILE A 324 0.99 -7.95 12.08
C ILE A 324 1.97 -9.13 11.98
N ALA A 325 1.49 -10.34 11.70
CA ALA A 325 2.31 -11.53 11.55
C ALA A 325 3.33 -11.38 10.40
N MET A 326 2.94 -10.80 9.26
CA MET A 326 3.83 -10.52 8.15
C MET A 326 4.96 -9.56 8.57
N VAL A 327 4.66 -8.49 9.32
CA VAL A 327 5.69 -7.59 9.87
C VAL A 327 6.60 -8.31 10.88
N VAL A 328 6.05 -9.16 11.76
CA VAL A 328 6.86 -9.98 12.70
C VAL A 328 7.84 -10.87 11.94
N LEU A 329 7.42 -11.49 10.84
CA LEU A 329 8.28 -12.35 10.02
C LEU A 329 9.36 -11.55 9.28
N LEU A 330 9.02 -10.38 8.73
CA LEU A 330 9.99 -9.48 8.12
C LEU A 330 10.99 -8.94 9.15
N LEU A 331 10.56 -8.61 10.38
CA LEU A 331 11.44 -8.20 11.48
C LEU A 331 12.34 -9.35 11.95
N ASN A 332 11.81 -10.57 12.08
CA ASN A 332 12.59 -11.76 12.38
C ASN A 332 13.68 -11.98 11.33
N HIS A 333 13.34 -11.83 10.05
CA HIS A 333 14.26 -11.96 8.94
C HIS A 333 15.31 -10.83 8.94
N ALA A 334 14.89 -9.57 9.02
CA ALA A 334 15.75 -8.39 9.04
C ALA A 334 16.76 -8.40 10.20
N THR A 335 16.32 -8.81 11.40
CA THR A 335 17.19 -8.87 12.58
C THR A 335 18.25 -9.96 12.50
N ASN A 336 18.12 -10.96 11.62
CA ASN A 336 19.20 -11.94 11.39
C ASN A 336 20.43 -11.34 10.70
N ARG A 337 20.29 -10.16 10.09
CA ARG A 337 21.39 -9.44 9.45
C ARG A 337 22.31 -8.73 10.46
N PHE A 338 21.80 -8.44 11.65
CA PHE A 338 22.47 -7.69 12.72
C PHE A 338 23.20 -8.58 13.72
#